data_AF-A0A5C1Q5C3-F1
#
_entry.id   AF-A0A5C1Q5C3-F1
#
_cell.length_a   1.000
_cell.length_b   1.000
_cell.length_c   1.000
_cell.angle_alpha   90.00
_cell.angle_beta   90.00
_cell.angle_gamma   90.00
#
_symmetry.space_group_name_H-M   'P 1'
#
loop_
_entity.id
_entity.type
_entity.pdbx_description
1 polymer ?
#
loop_
_entity_poly.entity_id
_entity_poly.type
_entity_poly.pdbx_seq_one_letter_code
_entity_poly.pdbx_strand_id
1 'polypeptide(L)'
;MSTPQDPRRAPTSADELREVVARKGSFVQTLKAVAWSFLGIRRGAGWQEDISRLNPVHVIVAGLIGAALFVGALVLLVSWIAASSPG
;
A
#
# COMPACT_ATOMS: atom_id res chain seq x y z
N MET A 1 -2.87 -58.16 -4.65
CA MET A 1 -2.29 -56.88 -5.10
C MET A 1 -2.84 -55.79 -4.19
N SER A 2 -2.29 -55.67 -2.97
CA SER A 2 -2.76 -54.71 -1.97
C SER A 2 -1.74 -53.57 -1.93
N THR A 3 -2.14 -52.41 -2.43
CA THR A 3 -1.33 -51.19 -2.45
C THR A 3 -0.96 -50.78 -1.01
N PRO A 4 0.32 -50.74 -0.61
CA PRO A 4 0.73 -50.09 0.63
C PRO A 4 0.76 -48.58 0.39
N GLN A 5 -0.24 -47.85 0.91
CA GLN A 5 -0.19 -46.39 0.99
C GLN A 5 -0.05 -45.99 2.46
N ASP A 6 1.00 -45.22 2.69
CA ASP A 6 1.68 -44.90 3.94
C ASP A 6 0.91 -43.90 4.82
N PRO A 7 0.62 -44.22 6.11
CA PRO A 7 -0.09 -43.33 7.03
C PRO A 7 0.79 -42.28 7.75
N ARG A 8 2.04 -42.00 7.36
CA ARG A 8 2.95 -41.08 8.10
C ARG A 8 3.57 -39.93 7.31
N ARG A 9 2.82 -39.19 6.48
CA ARG A 9 3.20 -37.81 6.15
C ARG A 9 2.69 -36.85 7.22
N ALA A 10 3.46 -36.71 8.30
CA ALA A 10 3.31 -35.54 9.17
C ALA A 10 3.73 -34.31 8.33
N PRO A 11 2.89 -33.29 8.17
CA PRO A 11 3.35 -32.01 7.62
C PRO A 11 4.53 -31.57 8.47
N THR A 12 5.70 -31.38 7.86
CA THR A 12 6.85 -30.97 8.65
C THR A 12 6.54 -29.58 9.18
N SER A 13 6.82 -29.32 10.46
CA SER A 13 6.52 -28.03 11.09
C SER A 13 7.10 -26.85 10.29
N ALA A 14 8.17 -27.10 9.54
CA ALA A 14 8.77 -26.16 8.61
C ALA A 14 7.84 -25.77 7.44
N ASP A 15 7.03 -26.69 6.92
CA ASP A 15 6.09 -26.44 5.82
C ASP A 15 4.89 -25.61 6.29
N GLU A 16 4.34 -25.92 7.48
CA GLU A 16 3.28 -25.11 8.10
C GLU A 16 3.77 -23.68 8.39
N LEU A 17 4.98 -23.52 8.94
CA LEU A 17 5.58 -22.21 9.17
C LEU A 17 5.79 -21.43 7.86
N ARG A 18 6.22 -22.08 6.78
CA ARG A 18 6.35 -21.45 5.45
C ARG A 18 5.01 -20.98 4.90
N GLU A 19 3.94 -21.72 5.11
CA GLU A 19 2.58 -21.34 4.70
C GLU A 19 2.01 -20.16 5.53
N VAL A 20 2.34 -20.09 6.82
CA VAL A 20 1.96 -18.93 7.66
C VAL A 20 2.75 -17.69 7.24
N VAL A 21 4.04 -17.82 6.92
CA VAL A 21 4.86 -16.72 6.42
C VAL A 21 4.43 -16.27 5.01
N ALA A 22 3.92 -17.17 4.17
CA ALA A 22 3.34 -16.80 2.87
C ALA A 22 2.11 -15.86 2.99
N ARG A 23 1.37 -15.92 4.12
CA ARG A 23 0.26 -15.01 4.43
C ARG A 23 0.69 -13.59 4.86
N LYS A 24 1.99 -13.35 5.05
CA LYS A 24 2.59 -12.04 5.44
C LYS A 24 2.28 -10.90 4.45
N GLY A 25 1.76 -11.20 3.27
CA GLY A 25 1.19 -10.22 2.35
C GLY A 25 0.10 -9.35 2.99
N SER A 26 -0.77 -9.90 3.85
CA SER A 26 -1.90 -9.12 4.40
C SER A 26 -1.45 -8.04 5.40
N PHE A 27 -0.42 -8.30 6.21
CA PHE A 27 0.08 -7.33 7.18
C PHE A 27 0.78 -6.15 6.50
N VAL A 28 1.64 -6.46 5.52
CA VAL A 28 2.30 -5.42 4.71
C VAL A 28 1.28 -4.63 3.91
N GLN A 29 0.23 -5.28 3.41
CA GLN A 29 -0.87 -4.63 2.71
C GLN A 29 -1.68 -3.71 3.62
N THR A 30 -1.98 -4.11 4.86
CA THR A 30 -2.66 -3.27 5.85
C THR A 30 -1.80 -2.07 6.26
N LEU A 31 -0.52 -2.27 6.55
CA LEU A 31 0.41 -1.17 6.83
C LEU A 31 0.49 -0.18 5.66
N LYS A 32 0.57 -0.70 4.43
CA LYS A 32 0.56 0.11 3.21
C LYS A 32 -0.76 0.87 3.04
N ALA A 33 -1.89 0.22 3.32
CA ALA A 33 -3.21 0.85 3.26
C ALA A 33 -3.33 2.00 4.28
N VAL A 34 -2.87 1.80 5.52
CA VAL A 34 -2.83 2.84 6.55
C VAL A 34 -1.88 3.97 6.14
N ALA A 35 -0.66 3.65 5.70
CA ALA A 35 0.28 4.66 5.20
C ALA A 35 -0.31 5.49 4.05
N TRP A 36 -1.11 4.88 3.17
CA TRP A 36 -1.82 5.58 2.10
C TRP A 36 -2.92 6.52 2.61
N SER A 37 -3.64 6.12 3.66
CA SER A 37 -4.64 6.95 4.32
C SER A 37 -4.02 8.18 4.97
N PHE A 38 -2.88 8.03 5.63
CA PHE A 38 -2.14 9.14 6.26
C PHE A 38 -1.50 10.07 5.23
N LEU A 39 -0.99 9.52 4.13
CA LEU A 39 -0.34 10.30 3.07
C LEU A 39 -1.36 10.96 2.12
N GLY A 40 -2.66 10.65 2.24
CA GLY A 40 -3.74 11.29 1.49
C GLY A 40 -3.90 10.82 0.04
N ILE A 41 -3.35 9.67 -0.33
CA ILE A 41 -3.32 9.19 -1.71
C ILE A 41 -4.61 8.41 -2.00
N ARG A 42 -5.66 9.13 -2.42
CA ARG A 42 -6.94 8.59 -2.94
C ARG A 42 -6.76 7.82 -4.26
N ARG A 43 -5.79 6.91 -4.38
CA ARG A 43 -5.55 6.15 -5.62
C ARG A 43 -5.92 4.69 -5.41
N GLY A 44 -7.00 4.32 -6.07
CA GLY A 44 -7.68 3.05 -6.00
C GLY A 44 -6.76 1.87 -6.26
N ALA A 45 -6.92 0.86 -5.42
CA ALA A 45 -6.36 -0.47 -5.55
C ALA A 45 -7.04 -1.25 -6.71
N GLY A 46 -6.99 -0.70 -7.93
CA GLY A 46 -7.69 -1.28 -9.07
C GLY A 46 -6.97 -1.01 -10.38
N TRP A 47 -5.68 -1.34 -10.47
CA TRP A 47 -4.92 -1.25 -11.74
C TRP A 47 -3.76 -2.27 -11.83
N GLN A 48 -3.83 -3.43 -11.18
CA GLN A 48 -2.78 -4.46 -11.39
C GLN A 48 -2.77 -5.04 -12.80
N GLU A 49 -3.86 -4.94 -13.56
CA GLU A 49 -3.93 -5.44 -14.94
C GLU A 49 -3.24 -4.50 -15.97
N ASP A 50 -3.14 -3.19 -15.68
CA ASP A 50 -2.82 -2.16 -16.70
C ASP A 50 -1.52 -1.39 -16.42
N ILE A 51 -0.89 -1.62 -15.25
CA ILE A 51 0.45 -1.10 -14.88
C ILE A 51 1.55 -1.60 -15.84
N SER A 52 1.36 -2.74 -16.49
CA SER A 52 2.32 -3.28 -17.47
C SER A 52 2.30 -2.55 -18.81
N ARG A 53 1.29 -1.71 -19.08
CA ARG A 53 1.15 -1.00 -20.37
C ARG A 53 1.15 0.53 -20.26
N LEU A 54 0.87 1.12 -19.09
CA LEU A 54 0.88 2.58 -18.88
C LEU A 54 1.90 2.99 -17.81
N ASN A 55 2.84 3.84 -18.22
CA ASN A 55 4.08 4.17 -17.53
C ASN A 55 3.88 4.56 -16.04
N PRO A 56 4.42 3.79 -15.06
CA PRO A 56 4.25 4.02 -13.62
C PRO A 56 4.76 5.39 -13.15
N VAL A 57 5.62 6.01 -13.96
CA VAL A 57 6.11 7.39 -13.79
C VAL A 57 4.97 8.40 -13.68
N HIS A 58 3.90 8.28 -14.49
CA HIS A 58 2.79 9.25 -14.46
C HIS A 58 2.07 9.26 -13.11
N VAL A 59 2.01 8.10 -12.44
CA VAL A 59 1.40 7.98 -11.12
C VAL A 59 2.21 8.70 -10.05
N ILE A 60 3.53 8.55 -10.10
CA ILE A 60 4.45 9.20 -9.17
C ILE A 60 4.40 10.72 -9.37
N VAL A 61 4.46 11.19 -10.62
CA VAL A 61 4.39 12.61 -10.96
C VAL A 61 3.05 13.23 -10.52
N ALA A 62 1.92 12.57 -10.80
CA ALA A 62 0.61 13.05 -10.35
C ALA A 62 0.49 13.10 -8.82
N GLY A 63 1.07 12.12 -8.12
CA GLY A 63 1.13 12.10 -6.65
C GLY A 63 1.96 13.25 -6.08
N LEU A 64 3.15 13.51 -6.63
CA LEU A 64 4.00 14.61 -6.22
C LEU A 64 3.36 15.98 -6.48
N ILE A 65 2.72 16.16 -7.64
CA ILE A 65 1.99 17.39 -7.95
C ILE A 65 0.83 17.58 -6.97
N GLY A 66 0.05 16.53 -6.68
CA GLY A 66 -1.03 16.59 -5.71
C GLY A 66 -0.56 16.96 -4.29
N ALA A 67 0.55 16.36 -3.84
CA ALA A 67 1.15 16.68 -2.55
C ALA A 67 1.66 18.13 -2.49
N ALA A 68 2.36 18.58 -3.53
CA ALA A 68 2.85 19.96 -3.62
C ALA A 68 1.70 20.98 -3.62
N LEU A 69 0.62 20.70 -4.35
CA LEU A 69 -0.58 21.54 -4.35
C LEU A 69 -1.27 21.57 -2.99
N PHE A 70 -1.39 20.42 -2.32
CA PHE A 70 -2.03 20.34 -1.01
C PHE A 70 -1.24 21.12 0.06
N VAL A 71 0.08 20.90 0.12
CA VAL A 71 0.96 21.65 1.03
C VAL A 71 0.94 23.13 0.68
N GLY A 72 1.02 23.48 -0.61
CA GLY A 72 0.91 24.86 -1.08
C GLY A 72 -0.39 25.53 -0.63
N ALA A 73 -1.52 24.84 -0.77
CA ALA A 73 -2.82 25.34 -0.32
C ALA A 73 -2.88 25.55 1.20
N LEU A 74 -2.34 24.61 1.99
CA LEU A 74 -2.25 24.76 3.45
C LEU A 74 -1.38 25.96 3.84
N VAL A 75 -0.21 26.11 3.23
CA VAL A 75 0.68 27.25 3.47
C VAL A 75 0.00 28.56 3.09
N LEU A 76 -0.68 28.60 1.94
CA LEU A 76 -1.41 29.78 1.50
C LEU A 76 -2.50 30.15 2.52
N LEU A 77 -3.28 29.16 2.96
CA LEU A 77 -4.32 29.34 3.97
C LEU A 77 -3.76 29.87 5.28
N VAL A 78 -2.67 29.28 5.78
CA VAL A 78 -1.99 29.73 7.01
C VAL A 78 -1.44 31.14 6.84
N SER A 79 -0.81 31.43 5.70
CA SER A 79 -0.27 32.77 5.41
C SER A 79 -1.38 33.81 5.35
N TRP A 80 -2.55 33.46 4.83
CA TRP A 80 -3.70 34.33 4.77
C TRP A 80 -4.27 34.60 6.16
N ILE A 81 -4.37 33.56 7.01
CA ILE A 81 -4.77 33.70 8.42
C ILE A 81 -3.78 34.57 9.18
N ALA A 82 -2.47 34.32 9.05
CA ALA A 82 -1.43 35.09 9.71
C ALA A 82 -1.42 36.56 9.26
N ALA A 83 -1.63 36.83 7.97
CA ALA A 83 -1.75 38.19 7.45
C ALA A 83 -3.06 38.88 7.88
N SER A 84 -4.14 38.11 8.06
CA SER A 84 -5.45 38.62 8.50
C SER A 84 -5.54 38.89 10.01
N SER A 85 -4.52 38.48 10.76
CA SER A 85 -4.35 38.83 12.17
C SER A 85 -3.23 39.86 12.34
N PRO A 86 -3.41 41.14 11.93
CA PRO A 86 -2.63 42.20 12.54
C PRO A 86 -2.96 42.19 14.03
N GLY A 87 -1.97 41.84 14.86
CA GLY A 87 -2.03 42.17 16.29
C GLY A 87 -2.10 43.67 16.51
#